data_AF-A0AAD8EK07-F1
#
_entry.id   AF-A0AAD8EK07-F1
#
_cell.length_a   1.000
_cell.length_b   1.000
_cell.length_c   1.000
_cell.angle_alpha   90.00
_cell.angle_beta   90.00
_cell.angle_gamma   90.00
#
_symmetry.space_group_name_H-M   'P 1'
#
loop_
_entity.id
_entity.type
_entity.pdbx_description
1 polymer ?
#
loop_
_entity_poly.entity_id
_entity_poly.type
_entity_poly.pdbx_seq_one_letter_code
_entity_poly.pdbx_strand_id
1 'polypeptide(L)'
;MEDNLSRQVEEIEALCSIYGNEWKTEDEANRSYSIKIEDAVLYVKMPSDYPSASPPEYQLSAPYLGTSEKQRISSHMDQVYLENIGETVIFQWIENVRELLQEMRLPDIPQERGHEEEEDESWGDSVPAESTTQFEIIHGTTITDRKSVFQGHVAVVTSVQQVCEVLNNLKENRKIANATHNISAYRIYKEDTKTYLQDCDDDGETQAGGRLLHLLQ
;
A
#
# COMPACT_ATOMS: atom_id res chain seq x y z
N MET A 1 -12.14 -27.65 7.62
CA MET A 1 -10.99 -28.15 6.84
C MET A 1 -11.39 -28.53 5.42
N GLU A 2 -12.53 -29.19 5.18
CA GLU A 2 -13.03 -29.50 3.82
C GLU A 2 -13.32 -28.25 2.94
N ASP A 3 -13.58 -27.10 3.56
CA ASP A 3 -13.88 -25.84 2.85
C ASP A 3 -12.66 -25.24 2.14
N ASN A 4 -11.52 -25.15 2.83
CA ASN A 4 -10.29 -24.57 2.28
C ASN A 4 -9.80 -25.29 1.03
N LEU A 5 -9.76 -26.63 1.07
CA LEU A 5 -9.26 -27.43 -0.04
C LEU A 5 -10.10 -27.21 -1.30
N SER A 6 -11.42 -27.19 -1.13
CA SER A 6 -12.38 -26.98 -2.22
C SER A 6 -12.18 -25.60 -2.84
N ARG A 7 -12.08 -24.56 -2.01
CA ARG A 7 -11.88 -23.18 -2.47
C ARG A 7 -10.53 -22.96 -3.14
N GLN A 8 -9.48 -23.60 -2.65
CA GLN A 8 -8.17 -23.57 -3.32
C GLN A 8 -8.22 -24.24 -4.69
N VAL A 9 -8.95 -25.36 -4.83
CA VAL A 9 -9.11 -26.03 -6.13
C VAL A 9 -9.87 -25.15 -7.10
N GLU A 10 -10.99 -24.56 -6.66
CA GLU A 10 -11.78 -23.62 -7.47
C GLU A 10 -10.96 -22.39 -7.89
N GLU A 11 -10.17 -21.82 -6.98
CA GLU A 11 -9.27 -20.70 -7.29
C GLU A 11 -8.22 -21.09 -8.33
N ILE A 12 -7.61 -22.27 -8.21
CA ILE A 12 -6.64 -22.76 -9.20
C ILE A 12 -7.27 -22.97 -10.58
N GLU A 13 -8.47 -23.56 -10.65
CA GLU A 13 -9.17 -23.76 -11.91
C GLU A 13 -9.50 -22.41 -12.57
N ALA A 14 -9.94 -21.43 -11.78
CA ALA A 14 -10.18 -20.07 -12.27
C ALA A 14 -8.89 -19.42 -12.77
N LEU A 15 -7.80 -19.44 -11.99
CA LEU A 15 -6.51 -18.85 -12.36
C LEU A 15 -5.91 -19.50 -13.62
N CYS A 16 -6.02 -20.82 -13.73
CA CYS A 16 -5.58 -21.56 -14.92
C CYS A 16 -6.42 -21.17 -16.15
N SER A 17 -7.73 -20.95 -16.00
CA SER A 17 -8.60 -20.49 -17.09
C SER A 17 -8.33 -19.05 -17.51
N ILE A 18 -7.97 -18.17 -16.57
CA ILE A 18 -7.72 -16.74 -16.82
C ILE A 18 -6.35 -16.54 -17.45
N TYR A 19 -5.30 -17.10 -16.84
CA TYR A 19 -3.92 -16.83 -17.22
C TYR A 19 -3.33 -17.89 -18.15
N GLY A 20 -3.99 -19.04 -18.31
CA GLY A 20 -3.62 -20.09 -19.27
C GLY A 20 -2.14 -20.45 -19.20
N ASN A 21 -1.39 -20.03 -20.21
CA ASN A 21 0.03 -20.36 -20.38
C ASN A 21 0.96 -19.57 -19.43
N GLU A 22 0.50 -18.49 -18.82
CA GLU A 22 1.28 -17.68 -17.87
C GLU A 22 1.32 -18.32 -16.47
N TRP A 23 0.31 -19.14 -16.13
CA TRP A 23 0.21 -19.89 -14.89
C TRP A 23 0.86 -21.27 -15.01
N LYS A 24 1.63 -21.68 -14.01
CA LYS A 24 2.32 -22.97 -13.97
C LYS A 24 2.21 -23.64 -12.61
N THR A 25 2.02 -24.95 -12.62
CA THR A 25 2.11 -25.80 -11.43
C THR A 25 3.55 -26.26 -11.26
N GLU A 26 4.21 -25.84 -10.19
CA GLU A 26 5.58 -26.25 -9.87
C GLU A 26 5.58 -27.57 -9.08
N ASP A 27 4.71 -27.66 -8.08
CA ASP A 27 4.54 -28.86 -7.24
C ASP A 27 3.09 -28.99 -6.80
N GLU A 28 2.36 -29.94 -7.39
CA GLU A 28 0.95 -30.20 -7.08
C GLU A 28 0.76 -30.77 -5.67
N ALA A 29 1.69 -31.58 -5.17
CA ALA A 29 1.58 -32.19 -3.84
C ALA A 29 1.76 -31.15 -2.73
N ASN A 30 2.64 -30.17 -2.96
CA ASN A 30 2.90 -29.06 -2.04
C ASN A 30 2.08 -27.80 -2.35
N ARG A 31 1.16 -27.85 -3.33
CA ARG A 31 0.33 -26.72 -3.77
C ARG A 31 1.16 -25.46 -4.06
N SER A 32 2.24 -25.65 -4.78
CA SER A 32 3.17 -24.61 -5.20
C SER A 32 2.98 -24.31 -6.68
N TYR A 33 2.85 -23.02 -6.99
CA TYR A 33 2.54 -22.53 -8.32
C TYR A 33 3.41 -21.32 -8.63
N SER A 34 3.59 -21.03 -9.91
CA SER A 34 4.25 -19.83 -10.38
C SER A 34 3.43 -19.17 -11.48
N ILE A 35 3.44 -17.84 -11.49
CA ILE A 35 2.84 -17.05 -12.56
C ILE A 35 3.81 -16.02 -13.07
N LYS A 36 3.95 -15.98 -14.40
CA LYS A 36 4.73 -14.94 -15.07
C LYS A 36 3.87 -13.68 -15.22
N ILE A 37 4.36 -12.57 -14.67
CA ILE A 37 3.72 -11.25 -14.74
C ILE A 37 4.72 -10.33 -15.44
N GLU A 38 4.55 -10.17 -16.75
CA GLU A 38 5.49 -9.44 -17.62
C GLU A 38 6.95 -9.98 -17.50
N ASP A 39 7.83 -9.23 -16.85
CA ASP A 39 9.24 -9.58 -16.62
C ASP A 39 9.52 -10.07 -15.19
N ALA A 40 8.49 -10.15 -14.35
CA ALA A 40 8.54 -10.75 -13.02
C ALA A 40 7.91 -12.15 -13.01
N VAL A 41 8.29 -12.94 -12.01
CA VAL A 41 7.64 -14.21 -11.69
C VAL A 41 7.21 -14.19 -10.23
N LEU A 42 5.91 -14.38 -10.00
CA LEU A 42 5.35 -14.53 -8.67
C LEU A 42 5.21 -16.02 -8.38
N TYR A 43 5.90 -16.50 -7.35
CA TYR A 43 5.74 -17.85 -6.82
C TYR A 43 4.76 -17.77 -5.66
N VAL A 44 3.78 -18.67 -5.65
CA VAL A 44 2.80 -18.78 -4.57
C VAL A 44 2.70 -20.21 -4.10
N LYS A 45 2.50 -20.38 -2.80
CA LYS A 45 2.27 -21.67 -2.18
C LYS A 45 1.09 -21.58 -1.22
N MET A 46 0.16 -22.51 -1.37
CA MET A 46 -1.07 -22.52 -0.59
C MET A 46 -0.93 -23.45 0.60
N PRO A 47 -0.85 -22.92 1.84
CA PRO A 47 -0.86 -23.76 3.03
C PRO A 47 -2.27 -24.36 3.25
N SER A 48 -2.38 -25.40 4.08
CA SER A 48 -3.66 -26.10 4.30
C SER A 48 -4.76 -25.25 4.95
N ASP A 49 -4.36 -24.18 5.61
CA ASP A 49 -5.19 -23.26 6.38
C ASP A 49 -5.59 -21.99 5.61
N TYR A 50 -5.06 -21.77 4.41
CA TYR A 50 -5.53 -20.78 3.44
C TYR A 50 -6.85 -21.24 2.78
N PRO A 51 -7.84 -20.36 2.54
CA PRO A 51 -7.88 -18.92 2.84
C PRO A 51 -8.33 -18.54 4.27
N SER A 52 -8.83 -19.50 5.05
CA SER A 52 -9.51 -19.22 6.32
C SER A 52 -8.67 -18.57 7.42
N ALA A 53 -7.40 -18.98 7.59
CA ALA A 53 -6.61 -18.59 8.77
C ALA A 53 -5.21 -18.03 8.44
N SER A 54 -4.72 -18.24 7.22
CA SER A 54 -3.42 -17.74 6.78
C SER A 54 -3.47 -17.26 5.32
N PRO A 55 -2.64 -16.29 4.93
CA PRO A 55 -2.45 -15.96 3.52
C PRO A 55 -1.65 -17.07 2.80
N PRO A 56 -1.61 -17.05 1.45
CA PRO A 56 -0.65 -17.84 0.69
C PRO A 56 0.79 -17.39 1.01
N GLU A 57 1.74 -18.30 1.02
CA GLU A 57 3.16 -17.96 1.04
C GLU A 57 3.56 -17.47 -0.37
N TYR A 58 4.30 -16.37 -0.48
CA TYR A 58 4.74 -15.88 -1.79
C TYR A 58 6.22 -15.53 -1.86
N GLN A 59 6.75 -15.53 -3.09
CA GLN A 59 8.07 -15.01 -3.41
C GLN A 59 8.03 -14.34 -4.79
N LEU A 60 8.42 -13.05 -4.84
CA LEU A 60 8.48 -12.30 -6.09
C LEU A 60 9.92 -12.26 -6.64
N SER A 61 10.11 -12.84 -7.83
CA SER A 61 11.34 -12.74 -8.58
C SER A 61 11.24 -11.63 -9.62
N ALA A 62 11.77 -10.46 -9.27
CA ALA A 62 11.87 -9.30 -10.16
C ALA A 62 13.26 -8.65 -9.97
N PRO A 63 14.24 -8.93 -10.85
CA PRO A 63 15.62 -8.48 -10.69
C PRO A 63 15.81 -6.98 -10.95
N TYR A 64 14.85 -6.34 -11.63
CA TYR A 64 14.85 -4.92 -11.92
C TYR A 64 14.22 -4.06 -10.81
N LEU A 65 13.53 -4.67 -9.85
CA LEU A 65 12.92 -3.95 -8.72
C LEU A 65 13.92 -3.76 -7.58
N GLY A 66 14.01 -2.53 -7.09
CA GLY A 66 14.69 -2.18 -5.85
C GLY A 66 14.00 -2.78 -4.61
N THR A 67 14.61 -2.55 -3.46
CA THR A 67 14.08 -3.06 -2.18
C THR A 67 12.78 -2.37 -1.79
N SER A 68 12.70 -1.05 -1.99
CA SER A 68 11.52 -0.24 -1.66
C SER A 68 10.30 -0.65 -2.48
N GLU A 69 10.49 -0.95 -3.76
CA GLU A 69 9.43 -1.39 -4.67
C GLU A 69 8.91 -2.78 -4.29
N LYS A 70 9.81 -3.69 -3.91
CA LYS A 70 9.41 -5.00 -3.37
C LYS A 70 8.63 -4.84 -2.08
N GLN A 71 9.05 -3.97 -1.18
CA GLN A 71 8.31 -3.68 0.06
C GLN A 71 6.94 -3.07 -0.22
N ARG A 72 6.81 -2.20 -1.22
CA ARG A 72 5.52 -1.62 -1.65
C ARG A 72 4.57 -2.71 -2.12
N ILE A 73 5.03 -3.61 -2.99
CA ILE A 73 4.25 -4.76 -3.47
C ILE A 73 3.85 -5.66 -2.30
N SER A 74 4.81 -6.03 -1.44
CA SER A 74 4.56 -6.84 -0.25
C SER A 74 3.48 -6.25 0.65
N SER A 75 3.57 -4.95 0.94
CA SER A 75 2.63 -4.25 1.81
C SER A 75 1.21 -4.24 1.22
N HIS A 76 1.08 -4.06 -0.10
CA HIS A 76 -0.21 -4.15 -0.79
C HIS A 76 -0.77 -5.57 -0.75
N MET A 77 0.05 -6.60 -0.97
CA MET A 77 -0.40 -7.99 -0.89
C MET A 77 -0.92 -8.33 0.52
N ASP A 78 -0.22 -7.87 1.56
CA ASP A 78 -0.65 -8.04 2.95
C ASP A 78 -1.98 -7.31 3.22
N GLN A 79 -2.13 -6.08 2.72
CA GLN A 79 -3.38 -5.32 2.84
C GLN A 79 -4.55 -6.03 2.16
N VAL A 80 -4.37 -6.50 0.92
CA VAL A 80 -5.38 -7.27 0.19
C VAL A 80 -5.83 -8.49 0.98
N TYR A 81 -4.91 -9.19 1.65
CA TYR A 81 -5.27 -10.31 2.52
C TYR A 81 -6.10 -9.85 3.73
N LEU A 82 -5.68 -8.79 4.42
CA LEU A 82 -6.38 -8.28 5.60
C LEU A 82 -7.81 -7.81 5.28
N GLU A 83 -8.02 -7.25 4.10
CA GLU A 83 -9.34 -6.83 3.61
C GLU A 83 -10.24 -8.01 3.20
N ASN A 84 -9.63 -9.15 2.87
CA ASN A 84 -10.31 -10.33 2.31
C ASN A 84 -10.03 -11.59 3.15
N ILE A 85 -9.94 -11.47 4.48
CA ILE A 85 -9.68 -12.61 5.37
C ILE A 85 -10.79 -13.64 5.21
N GLY A 86 -10.38 -14.88 4.99
CA GLY A 86 -11.32 -15.97 4.73
C GLY A 86 -11.77 -16.06 3.29
N GLU A 87 -11.28 -15.21 2.38
CA GLU A 87 -11.50 -15.27 0.94
C GLU A 87 -10.22 -15.61 0.16
N THR A 88 -10.39 -16.09 -1.07
CA THR A 88 -9.29 -16.38 -1.99
C THR A 88 -8.73 -15.08 -2.58
N VAL A 89 -7.41 -14.85 -2.48
CA VAL A 89 -6.78 -13.55 -2.78
C VAL A 89 -5.73 -13.57 -3.90
N ILE A 90 -5.42 -14.72 -4.48
CA ILE A 90 -4.27 -14.86 -5.40
C ILE A 90 -4.53 -14.10 -6.69
N PHE A 91 -5.78 -14.10 -7.19
CA PHE A 91 -6.15 -13.27 -8.33
C PHE A 91 -5.89 -11.78 -8.05
N GLN A 92 -6.37 -11.27 -6.91
CA GLN A 92 -6.12 -9.88 -6.51
C GLN A 92 -4.63 -9.59 -6.39
N TRP A 93 -3.84 -10.52 -5.85
CA TRP A 93 -2.39 -10.37 -5.75
C TRP A 93 -1.73 -10.27 -7.13
N ILE A 94 -2.13 -11.10 -8.09
CA ILE A 94 -1.59 -11.06 -9.46
C ILE A 94 -1.88 -9.71 -10.10
N GLU A 95 -3.12 -9.24 -10.02
CA GLU A 95 -3.51 -7.97 -10.62
C GLU A 95 -2.84 -6.78 -9.92
N ASN A 96 -2.71 -6.80 -8.59
CA ASN A 96 -1.95 -5.78 -7.85
C ASN A 96 -0.48 -5.73 -8.28
N VAL A 97 0.18 -6.89 -8.39
CA VAL A 97 1.57 -6.95 -8.85
C VAL A 97 1.67 -6.43 -10.28
N ARG A 98 0.75 -6.83 -11.17
CA ARG A 98 0.70 -6.37 -12.56
C ARG A 98 0.54 -4.85 -12.65
N GLU A 99 -0.37 -4.27 -11.89
CA GLU A 99 -0.64 -2.83 -11.87
C GLU A 99 0.58 -2.04 -11.37
N LEU A 100 1.17 -2.46 -10.24
CA LEU A 100 2.35 -1.81 -9.69
C LEU A 100 3.55 -1.90 -10.64
N LEU A 101 3.73 -3.04 -11.31
CA LEU A 101 4.76 -3.20 -12.34
C LEU A 101 4.57 -2.25 -13.52
N GLN A 102 3.34 -2.04 -13.96
CA GLN A 102 3.03 -1.10 -15.04
C GLN A 102 3.23 0.35 -14.61
N GLU A 103 2.81 0.72 -13.39
CA GLU A 103 2.99 2.06 -12.83
C GLU A 103 4.47 2.45 -12.80
N MET A 104 5.34 1.52 -12.41
CA MET A 104 6.79 1.73 -12.35
C MET A 104 7.48 1.80 -13.72
N ARG A 105 6.82 1.33 -14.79
CA ARG A 105 7.36 1.29 -16.15
C ARG A 105 7.01 2.49 -17.00
N LEU A 106 6.01 3.27 -16.59
CA LEU A 106 5.66 4.50 -17.30
C LEU A 106 6.83 5.49 -17.14
N PRO A 107 7.43 5.99 -18.25
CA PRO A 107 8.39 7.07 -18.15
C PRO A 107 7.69 8.27 -17.52
N ASP A 108 8.40 8.98 -16.64
CA ASP A 108 7.99 10.27 -16.09
C ASP A 108 7.58 11.19 -17.25
N ILE A 109 6.30 11.22 -17.58
CA ILE A 109 5.76 12.23 -18.48
C ILE A 109 5.68 13.46 -17.59
N PRO A 110 6.44 14.53 -17.87
CA PRO A 110 6.25 15.79 -17.17
C PRO A 110 4.81 16.20 -17.50
N GLN A 111 3.90 16.07 -16.54
CA GLN A 111 2.56 16.57 -16.70
C GLN A 111 2.67 18.09 -16.66
N GLU A 112 2.92 18.69 -17.83
CA GLU A 112 2.93 20.13 -18.02
C GLU A 112 1.61 20.70 -17.52
N ARG A 113 1.75 21.79 -16.79
CA ARG A 113 0.69 22.62 -16.23
C ARG A 113 -0.28 23.04 -17.34
N GLY A 114 -1.49 22.50 -17.31
CA GLY A 114 -2.68 23.14 -17.86
C GLY A 114 -3.46 23.76 -16.71
N HIS A 115 -3.26 25.05 -16.51
CA HIS A 115 -3.99 25.90 -15.58
C HIS A 115 -5.29 26.28 -16.28
N GLU A 116 -6.42 25.67 -15.94
CA GLU A 116 -7.74 26.23 -16.25
C GLU A 116 -8.63 26.07 -15.02
N GLU A 117 -8.72 27.18 -14.28
CA GLU A 117 -9.84 27.49 -13.40
C GLU A 117 -11.10 27.58 -14.28
N GLU A 118 -12.19 26.94 -13.90
CA GLU A 118 -13.55 27.48 -14.01
C GLU A 118 -14.56 26.59 -13.26
N GLU A 119 -15.62 27.26 -12.84
CA GLU A 119 -16.47 27.00 -11.68
C GLU A 119 -17.69 26.10 -11.97
N ASP A 120 -18.24 25.56 -10.88
CA ASP A 120 -19.68 25.32 -10.58
C ASP A 120 -20.54 24.44 -11.53
N GLU A 121 -21.08 23.34 -11.00
CA GLU A 121 -22.53 23.22 -10.75
C GLU A 121 -22.86 21.88 -10.07
N SER A 122 -23.59 22.00 -8.95
CA SER A 122 -24.21 20.92 -8.17
C SER A 122 -25.31 20.16 -8.96
N TRP A 123 -25.59 18.89 -8.59
CA TRP A 123 -26.89 18.36 -8.14
C TRP A 123 -27.00 16.81 -8.27
N GLY A 124 -27.05 16.11 -7.12
CA GLY A 124 -27.77 14.86 -6.78
C GLY A 124 -27.44 13.56 -7.56
N ASP A 125 -27.48 12.35 -6.99
CA ASP A 125 -27.92 11.80 -5.71
C ASP A 125 -27.48 10.31 -5.68
N SER A 126 -27.17 9.76 -4.49
CA SER A 126 -27.29 8.35 -4.05
C SER A 126 -26.07 7.85 -3.24
N VAL A 127 -26.23 7.84 -1.91
CA VAL A 127 -25.44 7.14 -0.87
C VAL A 127 -25.57 5.60 -0.99
N PRO A 128 -24.66 4.72 -0.48
CA PRO A 128 -24.03 4.83 0.85
C PRO A 128 -22.59 4.25 1.04
N ALA A 129 -21.84 4.77 2.01
CA ALA A 129 -21.03 3.99 2.97
C ALA A 129 -20.31 4.94 3.95
N GLU A 130 -20.73 4.89 5.20
CA GLU A 130 -20.02 5.37 6.39
C GLU A 130 -18.66 4.64 6.45
N SER A 131 -17.48 5.22 6.70
CA SER A 131 -17.11 6.28 7.62
C SER A 131 -15.77 6.89 7.13
N THR A 132 -15.80 8.01 6.40
CA THR A 132 -14.58 8.77 6.14
C THR A 132 -14.29 9.62 7.35
N THR A 133 -13.40 9.18 8.23
CA THR A 133 -12.77 10.06 9.21
C THR A 133 -12.01 11.13 8.42
N GLN A 134 -12.66 12.26 8.14
CA GLN A 134 -12.03 13.43 7.53
C GLN A 134 -11.08 14.02 8.57
N PHE A 135 -9.81 13.63 8.51
CA PHE A 135 -8.77 14.29 9.28
C PHE A 135 -8.54 15.68 8.71
N GLU A 136 -8.57 16.71 9.56
CA GLU A 136 -8.22 18.07 9.16
C GLU A 136 -6.69 18.18 9.07
N ILE A 137 -6.16 17.91 7.87
CA ILE A 137 -4.73 18.00 7.57
C ILE A 137 -4.40 19.44 7.16
N ILE A 138 -3.50 20.07 7.91
CA ILE A 138 -2.98 21.40 7.61
C ILE A 138 -1.70 21.24 6.79
N HIS A 139 -1.72 21.74 5.55
CA HIS A 139 -0.57 21.72 4.67
C HIS A 139 0.22 23.04 4.80
N GLY A 140 1.52 22.93 5.07
CA GLY A 140 2.44 24.06 5.12
C GLY A 140 2.84 24.55 3.74
N THR A 141 3.49 25.72 3.73
CA THR A 141 4.12 26.27 2.52
C THR A 141 5.32 25.41 2.11
N THR A 142 5.53 25.31 0.80
CA THR A 142 6.70 24.65 0.25
C THR A 142 7.95 25.52 0.39
N ILE A 143 9.04 24.95 0.92
CA ILE A 143 10.36 25.60 0.98
C ILE A 143 11.34 24.86 0.06
N THR A 144 12.26 25.59 -0.57
CA THR A 144 13.28 25.02 -1.45
C THR A 144 14.67 25.31 -0.91
N ASP A 145 15.49 24.28 -0.71
CA ASP A 145 16.91 24.40 -0.37
C ASP A 145 17.74 23.46 -1.25
N ARG A 146 18.81 23.97 -1.86
CA ARG A 146 19.74 23.17 -2.67
C ARG A 146 19.08 22.24 -3.71
N LYS A 147 18.00 22.71 -4.36
CA LYS A 147 17.15 21.98 -5.31
C LYS A 147 16.23 20.92 -4.69
N SER A 148 16.34 20.66 -3.39
CA SER A 148 15.35 19.89 -2.63
C SER A 148 14.16 20.77 -2.26
N VAL A 149 12.97 20.19 -2.34
CA VAL A 149 11.70 20.85 -2.06
C VAL A 149 11.07 20.16 -0.85
N PHE A 150 10.77 20.91 0.20
CA PHE A 150 10.19 20.39 1.44
C PHE A 150 8.81 21.00 1.65
N GLN A 151 7.86 20.17 2.06
CA GLN A 151 6.53 20.59 2.47
C GLN A 151 6.15 19.88 3.76
N GLY A 152 5.78 20.64 4.79
CA GLY A 152 5.33 20.09 6.06
C GLY A 152 3.82 19.85 6.04
N HIS A 153 3.39 18.73 6.60
CA HIS A 153 1.98 18.41 6.81
C HIS A 153 1.76 18.07 8.28
N VAL A 154 0.69 18.59 8.88
CA VAL A 154 0.36 18.34 10.27
C VAL A 154 -1.12 18.03 10.43
N ALA A 155 -1.44 17.06 11.28
CA ALA A 155 -2.80 16.72 11.64
C ALA A 155 -2.85 16.42 13.14
N VAL A 156 -3.99 16.70 13.76
CA VAL A 156 -4.25 16.31 15.15
C VAL A 156 -4.72 14.86 15.16
N VAL A 157 -4.07 14.04 15.99
CA VAL A 157 -4.37 12.61 16.12
C VAL A 157 -4.43 12.21 17.59
N THR A 158 -5.31 11.28 17.92
CA THR A 158 -5.51 10.76 19.28
C THR A 158 -5.10 9.30 19.43
N SER A 159 -4.77 8.61 18.34
CA SER A 159 -4.35 7.20 18.35
C SER A 159 -3.35 6.89 17.23
N VAL A 160 -2.60 5.80 17.38
CA VAL A 160 -1.67 5.31 16.35
C VAL A 160 -2.39 4.92 15.07
N GLN A 161 -3.60 4.35 15.20
CA GLN A 161 -4.42 4.02 14.04
C GLN A 161 -4.73 5.27 13.20
N GLN A 162 -5.07 6.39 13.84
CA GLN A 162 -5.28 7.66 13.13
C GLN A 162 -3.99 8.19 12.48
N VAL A 163 -2.81 7.95 13.07
CA VAL A 163 -1.54 8.28 12.42
C VAL A 163 -1.41 7.52 11.09
N CYS A 164 -1.69 6.22 11.08
CA CYS A 164 -1.65 5.42 9.86
C CYS A 164 -2.67 5.92 8.82
N GLU A 165 -3.90 6.23 9.24
CA GLU A 165 -4.94 6.75 8.34
C GLU A 165 -4.56 8.12 7.75
N VAL A 166 -4.01 9.04 8.55
CA VAL A 166 -3.52 10.35 8.07
C VAL A 166 -2.36 10.18 7.09
N LEU A 167 -1.40 9.30 7.39
CA LEU A 167 -0.27 9.05 6.50
C LEU A 167 -0.73 8.42 5.18
N ASN A 168 -1.70 7.51 5.22
CA ASN A 168 -2.29 6.93 4.01
C ASN A 168 -3.03 7.99 3.19
N ASN A 169 -3.83 8.84 3.84
CA ASN A 169 -4.52 9.93 3.16
C ASN A 169 -3.54 10.94 2.53
N LEU A 170 -2.45 11.29 3.22
CA LEU A 170 -1.38 12.10 2.64
C LEU A 170 -0.75 11.43 1.41
N LYS A 171 -0.57 10.11 1.45
CA LYS A 171 -0.01 9.32 0.34
C LYS A 171 -1.00 9.11 -0.83
N GLU A 172 -2.28 9.44 -0.69
CA GLU A 172 -3.17 9.58 -1.85
C GLU A 172 -2.70 10.72 -2.77
N ASN A 173 -2.04 11.74 -2.20
CA ASN A 173 -1.39 12.77 -2.99
C ASN A 173 -0.09 12.24 -3.59
N ARG A 174 -0.09 12.05 -4.91
CA ARG A 174 1.06 11.55 -5.68
C ARG A 174 2.36 12.33 -5.45
N LYS A 175 2.30 13.64 -5.14
CA LYS A 175 3.51 14.43 -4.84
C LYS A 175 4.14 14.03 -3.52
N ILE A 176 3.32 13.67 -2.55
CA ILE A 176 3.78 13.23 -1.22
C ILE A 176 4.24 11.78 -1.36
N ALA A 177 3.42 10.88 -1.89
CA ALA A 177 3.81 9.47 -2.07
C ALA A 177 5.14 9.27 -2.81
N ASN A 178 5.42 10.10 -3.83
CA ASN A 178 6.63 10.03 -4.64
C ASN A 178 7.74 10.98 -4.16
N ALA A 179 7.60 11.65 -3.02
CA ALA A 179 8.66 12.46 -2.45
C ALA A 179 9.88 11.57 -2.17
N THR A 180 11.08 12.13 -2.32
CA THR A 180 12.34 11.39 -2.10
C THR A 180 12.43 10.81 -0.68
N HIS A 181 11.88 11.54 0.30
CA HIS A 181 11.79 11.11 1.70
C HIS A 181 10.47 11.65 2.28
N ASN A 182 9.61 10.74 2.76
CA ASN A 182 8.37 11.00 3.49
C ASN A 182 8.57 10.80 4.99
N ILE A 183 9.45 11.63 5.53
CA ILE A 183 9.82 11.61 6.94
C ILE A 183 8.58 11.94 7.79
N SER A 184 8.33 11.16 8.84
CA SER A 184 7.18 11.37 9.72
C SER A 184 7.55 11.25 11.20
N ALA A 185 6.79 11.93 12.06
CA ALA A 185 6.89 11.81 13.51
C ALA A 185 5.53 12.10 14.14
N TYR A 186 5.23 11.44 15.25
CA TYR A 186 3.99 11.70 16.00
C TYR A 186 4.24 11.67 17.51
N ARG A 187 3.39 12.40 18.23
CA ARG A 187 3.35 12.42 19.69
C ARG A 187 1.92 12.51 20.18
N ILE A 188 1.45 11.45 20.83
CA ILE A 188 0.07 11.31 21.32
C ILE A 188 0.09 11.28 22.84
N TYR A 189 -0.69 12.13 23.47
CA TYR A 189 -0.86 12.12 24.92
C TYR A 189 -1.95 11.13 25.33
N LYS A 190 -1.63 10.19 26.23
CA LYS A 190 -2.61 9.25 26.81
C LYS A 190 -3.02 9.73 28.19
N GLU A 191 -4.28 10.14 28.34
CA GLU A 191 -4.82 10.60 29.62
C GLU A 191 -4.86 9.49 30.68
N ASP A 192 -5.11 8.24 30.27
CA ASP A 192 -5.23 7.07 31.16
C ASP A 192 -3.93 6.79 31.94
N THR A 193 -2.79 6.89 31.26
CA THR A 193 -1.46 6.59 31.81
C THR A 193 -0.65 7.83 32.15
N LYS A 194 -1.14 9.03 31.77
CA LYS A 194 -0.40 10.30 31.84
C LYS A 194 0.98 10.23 31.17
N THR A 195 1.08 9.50 30.06
CA THR A 195 2.32 9.30 29.30
C THR A 195 2.14 9.72 27.85
N TYR A 196 3.26 10.03 27.19
CA TYR A 196 3.29 10.29 25.76
C TYR A 196 3.68 9.01 25.00
N LEU A 197 2.90 8.66 24.00
CA LEU A 197 3.27 7.68 22.99
C LEU A 197 3.85 8.44 21.80
N GLN A 198 5.08 8.13 21.43
CA GLN A 198 5.79 8.86 20.38
C GLN A 198 6.67 7.92 19.57
N ASP A 199 6.77 8.19 18.28
CA ASP A 199 7.59 7.44 17.35
C ASP A 199 7.93 8.30 16.12
N CYS A 200 8.90 7.86 15.32
CA CYS A 200 9.30 8.54 14.09
C CYS A 200 9.81 7.58 13.02
N ASP A 201 9.65 7.99 11.77
CA ASP A 201 10.17 7.32 10.59
C ASP A 201 11.05 8.28 9.79
N ASP A 202 12.29 7.86 9.54
CA ASP A 202 13.31 8.63 8.81
C ASP A 202 13.14 8.51 7.29
N ASP A 203 12.41 7.51 6.79
CA ASP A 203 12.22 7.21 5.35
C ASP A 203 13.50 7.34 4.50
N GLY A 204 14.61 6.80 5.01
CA GLY A 204 15.92 6.82 4.35
C GLY A 204 16.74 8.11 4.53
N GLU A 205 16.18 9.19 5.07
CA GLU A 205 16.91 10.41 5.44
C GLU A 205 17.37 10.33 6.91
N THR A 206 18.59 9.82 7.12
CA THR A 206 19.11 9.51 8.45
C THR A 206 19.02 10.71 9.41
N GLN A 207 18.42 10.49 10.59
CA GLN A 207 18.16 11.46 11.67
C GLN A 207 17.03 12.46 11.43
N ALA A 208 16.34 12.43 10.29
CA ALA A 208 15.35 13.44 9.97
C ALA A 208 14.05 13.28 10.80
N GLY A 209 13.57 12.06 11.00
CA GLY A 209 12.39 11.74 11.80
C GLY A 209 12.62 12.03 13.28
N GLY A 210 13.81 11.71 13.79
CA GLY A 210 14.20 12.10 15.16
C GLY A 210 14.21 13.62 15.38
N ARG A 211 14.61 14.41 14.38
CA ARG A 211 14.56 15.87 14.44
C ARG A 211 13.13 16.41 14.38
N LEU A 212 12.27 15.83 13.54
CA LEU A 212 10.84 16.17 13.52
C LEU A 212 10.19 15.87 14.87
N LEU A 213 10.49 14.72 15.47
CA LEU A 213 9.93 14.38 16.77
C LEU A 213 10.36 15.37 17.86
N HIS A 214 11.59 15.88 17.81
CA HIS A 214 12.05 16.90 18.75
C HIS A 214 11.33 18.25 18.55
N LEU A 215 10.90 18.59 17.34
CA LEU A 215 10.09 19.80 17.09
C LEU A 215 8.67 19.70 17.67
N LEU A 216 8.16 18.48 17.86
CA LEU A 216 6.88 18.21 18.51
C LEU A 216 6.99 18.19 20.05
N GLN A 217 8.16 18.51 20.62
CA GLN A 217 8.42 18.42 22.05
C GLN A 217 7.94 19.59 22.90
#